data_AF-A0A7W0NBX9-F1
#
_entry.id   AF-A0A7W0NBX9-F1
#
_cell.length_a   1.000
_cell.length_b   1.000
_cell.length_c   1.000
_cell.angle_alpha   90.00
_cell.angle_beta   90.00
_cell.angle_gamma   90.00
#
_symmetry.space_group_name_H-M   'P 1'
#
loop_
_entity.id
_entity.type
_entity.pdbx_description
1 polymer ?
#
loop_
_entity_poly.entity_id
_entity_poly.type
_entity_poly.pdbx_seq_one_letter_code
_entity_poly.pdbx_strand_id
1 'polypeptide(L)'
;MTKLHTKRFAAGIPAAGLALALLLTPVGAQVGTPGASLEATPASGEIEIALNFTDGDEIGTATITEADGKVTIQIDVEESDLEPGEHGVHLHATGICDPETDEPFSSANG
;
A
#
# COMPACT_ATOMS: atom_id res chain seq x y z
N MET A 1 -34.29 -17.04 22.76
CA MET A 1 -34.96 -17.63 21.58
C MET A 1 -34.04 -17.46 20.39
N THR A 2 -33.49 -18.58 19.96
CA THR A 2 -32.48 -18.81 18.92
C THR A 2 -32.95 -18.37 17.53
N LYS A 3 -32.07 -17.76 16.73
CA LYS A 3 -31.97 -18.02 15.28
C LYS A 3 -30.69 -17.44 14.68
N LEU A 4 -29.65 -18.27 14.75
CA LEU A 4 -28.47 -18.25 13.89
C LEU A 4 -28.92 -18.62 12.46
N HIS A 5 -28.83 -17.69 11.51
CA HIS A 5 -29.10 -17.99 10.09
C HIS A 5 -27.79 -18.25 9.36
N THR A 6 -27.33 -19.50 9.48
CA THR A 6 -26.29 -20.09 8.63
C THR A 6 -26.84 -20.28 7.22
N LYS A 7 -26.36 -19.53 6.23
CA LYS A 7 -26.59 -19.87 4.82
C LYS A 7 -25.39 -20.67 4.30
N ARG A 8 -25.59 -21.98 4.17
CA ARG A 8 -24.65 -22.94 3.60
C ARG A 8 -24.83 -23.02 2.09
N PHE A 9 -23.69 -23.00 1.40
CA PHE A 9 -23.27 -23.77 0.22
C PHE A 9 -24.32 -24.23 -0.81
N ALA A 10 -24.05 -23.90 -2.08
CA ALA A 10 -24.19 -24.86 -3.18
C ALA A 10 -23.16 -24.51 -4.28
N ALA A 11 -21.95 -25.04 -4.14
CA ALA A 11 -20.99 -25.12 -5.24
C ALA A 11 -21.42 -26.30 -6.14
N GLY A 12 -21.77 -26.00 -7.39
CA GLY A 12 -22.10 -27.00 -8.40
C GLY A 12 -20.84 -27.50 -9.09
N ILE A 13 -20.52 -28.79 -8.93
CA ILE A 13 -19.46 -29.49 -9.66
C ILE A 13 -20.17 -30.48 -10.60
N PRO A 14 -20.07 -30.34 -11.93
CA PRO A 14 -20.31 -31.45 -12.82
C PRO A 14 -18.99 -32.16 -13.14
N ALA A 15 -18.95 -33.43 -12.74
CA ALA A 15 -17.95 -34.40 -13.15
C ALA A 15 -18.20 -34.87 -14.60
N ALA A 16 -17.16 -34.78 -15.43
CA ALA A 16 -16.93 -35.55 -16.65
C ALA A 16 -15.41 -35.42 -16.92
N GLY A 17 -14.56 -36.43 -16.89
CA GLY A 17 -14.71 -37.76 -17.44
C GLY A 17 -14.12 -37.77 -18.86
N LEU A 18 -12.80 -37.95 -19.01
CA LEU A 18 -12.22 -38.66 -20.17
C LEU A 18 -10.72 -38.93 -19.95
N ALA A 19 -10.38 -40.22 -19.91
CA ALA A 19 -9.02 -40.72 -20.03
C ALA A 19 -8.56 -40.61 -21.50
N LEU A 20 -7.34 -40.11 -21.75
CA LEU A 20 -6.71 -40.26 -23.06
C LEU A 20 -5.17 -40.32 -22.97
N ALA A 21 -4.68 -41.52 -23.24
CA ALA A 21 -3.45 -41.92 -23.92
C ALA A 21 -2.14 -41.14 -23.69
N LEU A 22 -1.18 -41.91 -23.14
CA LEU A 22 0.27 -41.75 -23.19
C LEU A 22 0.77 -41.47 -24.63
N LEU A 23 1.47 -40.35 -24.83
CA LEU A 23 2.39 -40.14 -25.95
C LEU A 23 3.72 -39.62 -25.40
N LEU A 24 4.74 -40.47 -25.49
CA LEU A 24 6.11 -40.22 -25.08
C LEU A 24 6.79 -39.37 -26.17
N THR A 25 6.98 -38.07 -25.93
CA THR A 25 7.76 -37.19 -26.80
C THR A 25 9.22 -37.16 -26.36
N PRO A 26 10.19 -37.17 -27.31
CA PRO A 26 11.60 -37.08 -26.99
C PRO A 26 11.94 -35.69 -26.47
N VAL A 27 12.62 -35.65 -25.33
CA VAL A 27 13.17 -34.45 -24.69
C VAL A 27 14.20 -33.82 -25.63
N GLY A 28 13.84 -32.69 -26.23
CA GLY A 28 14.79 -31.80 -26.88
C GLY A 28 15.62 -31.07 -25.82
N ALA A 29 16.92 -31.30 -25.82
CA ALA A 29 17.87 -30.54 -25.02
C ALA A 29 17.95 -29.10 -25.57
N GLN A 30 17.16 -28.20 -24.98
CA GLN A 30 17.32 -26.76 -25.16
C GLN A 30 18.49 -26.30 -24.28
N VAL A 31 19.64 -26.07 -24.91
CA VAL A 31 20.76 -25.34 -24.30
C VAL A 31 20.25 -23.92 -24.08
N GLY A 32 19.76 -23.65 -22.88
CA GLY A 32 19.35 -22.32 -22.47
C GLY A 32 20.57 -21.42 -22.41
N THR A 33 20.62 -20.43 -23.30
CA THR A 33 21.42 -19.22 -23.13
C THR A 33 21.24 -18.72 -21.70
N PRO A 34 22.30 -18.36 -20.95
CA PRO A 34 22.14 -17.66 -19.68
C PRO A 34 21.28 -16.43 -19.93
N GLY A 35 20.05 -16.46 -19.43
CA GLY A 35 19.12 -15.35 -19.53
C GLY A 35 19.79 -14.14 -18.88
N ALA A 36 19.83 -13.03 -19.62
CA ALA A 36 20.17 -11.74 -19.06
C ALA A 36 19.39 -11.57 -17.75
N SER A 37 20.13 -11.36 -16.67
CA SER A 37 19.57 -11.04 -15.37
C SER A 37 18.60 -9.89 -15.56
N LEU A 38 17.32 -10.12 -15.31
CA LEU A 38 16.34 -9.05 -15.20
C LEU A 38 16.82 -8.23 -13.99
N GLU A 39 17.30 -7.01 -14.24
CA GLU A 39 17.47 -6.05 -13.16
C GLU A 39 16.10 -5.89 -12.52
N ALA A 40 16.01 -6.20 -11.23
CA ALA A 40 14.77 -6.04 -10.50
C ALA A 40 14.43 -4.56 -10.52
N THR A 41 13.32 -4.21 -11.16
CA THR A 41 12.70 -2.89 -10.98
C THR A 41 12.54 -2.67 -9.48
N PRO A 42 13.05 -1.57 -8.90
CA PRO A 42 12.85 -1.30 -7.49
C PRO A 42 11.36 -1.35 -7.19
N ALA A 43 10.98 -2.11 -6.16
CA ALA A 43 9.60 -2.20 -5.75
C ALA A 43 9.10 -0.81 -5.35
N SER A 44 8.04 -0.34 -6.01
CA SER A 44 7.39 0.92 -5.66
C SER A 44 6.66 0.77 -4.33
N GLY A 45 6.97 1.63 -3.37
CA GLY A 45 6.31 1.69 -2.07
C GLY A 45 5.37 2.89 -2.00
N GLU A 46 4.21 2.71 -1.38
CA GLU A 46 3.30 3.80 -1.02
C GLU A 46 3.00 3.71 0.47
N ILE A 47 3.06 4.86 1.15
CA ILE A 47 2.61 5.00 2.53
C ILE A 47 1.65 6.18 2.63
N GLU A 48 0.68 6.03 3.52
CA GLU A 48 -0.32 7.04 3.83
C GLU A 48 -0.17 7.46 5.30
N ILE A 49 -0.21 8.76 5.56
CA ILE A 49 -0.01 9.37 6.88
C ILE A 49 -1.17 10.31 7.15
N ALA A 50 -1.91 10.08 8.22
CA ALA A 50 -2.91 11.03 8.70
C ALA A 50 -2.21 12.28 9.28
N LEU A 51 -2.67 13.45 8.85
CA LEU A 51 -2.29 14.74 9.39
C LEU A 51 -3.34 15.12 10.44
N ASN A 52 -2.91 15.55 11.63
CA ASN A 52 -3.81 15.83 12.74
C ASN A 52 -3.56 17.21 13.34
N PHE A 53 -4.63 17.83 13.84
CA PHE A 53 -4.58 18.99 14.71
C PHE A 53 -4.05 18.64 16.11
N THR A 54 -3.81 19.67 16.92
CA THR A 54 -3.33 19.51 18.30
C THR A 54 -4.35 18.88 19.24
N ASP A 55 -5.63 18.93 18.90
CA ASP A 55 -6.71 18.24 19.62
C ASP A 55 -6.90 16.77 19.18
N GLY A 56 -6.15 16.33 18.18
CA GLY A 56 -6.17 14.97 17.64
C GLY A 56 -7.14 14.75 16.51
N ASP A 57 -7.89 15.76 16.07
CA ASP A 57 -8.77 15.66 14.90
C ASP A 57 -7.94 15.60 13.60
N GLU A 58 -8.34 14.74 12.67
CA GLU A 58 -7.67 14.59 11.37
C GLU A 58 -8.03 15.76 10.45
N ILE A 59 -7.02 16.40 9.86
CA ILE A 59 -7.19 17.51 8.89
C ILE A 59 -7.05 17.04 7.43
N GLY A 60 -6.46 15.86 7.24
CA GLY A 60 -6.22 15.30 5.92
C GLY A 60 -5.12 14.26 5.91
N THR A 61 -4.56 14.05 4.73
CA THR A 61 -3.71 12.91 4.44
C THR A 61 -2.48 13.32 3.65
N ALA A 62 -1.33 12.79 4.02
CA ALA A 62 -0.11 12.83 3.23
C ALA A 62 0.19 11.44 2.65
N THR A 63 0.27 11.35 1.33
CA THR A 63 0.66 10.13 0.62
C THR A 63 2.06 10.29 0.07
N ILE A 64 2.94 9.34 0.40
CA ILE A 64 4.33 9.31 -0.07
C ILE A 64 4.51 8.07 -0.93
N THR A 65 4.87 8.30 -2.20
CA THR A 65 5.10 7.23 -3.18
C THR A 65 6.54 7.28 -3.67
N GLU A 66 7.27 6.18 -3.55
CA GLU A 66 8.58 5.99 -4.18
C GLU A 66 8.41 5.21 -5.50
N ALA A 67 8.84 5.82 -6.60
CA ALA A 67 8.87 5.18 -7.92
C ALA A 67 9.97 5.80 -8.79
N ASP A 68 10.62 4.98 -9.63
CA ASP A 68 11.63 5.43 -10.59
C ASP A 68 12.75 6.30 -9.99
N GLY A 69 13.15 5.98 -8.75
CA GLY A 69 14.19 6.73 -8.00
C GLY A 69 13.77 8.14 -7.58
N LYS A 70 12.46 8.41 -7.52
CA LYS A 70 11.86 9.67 -7.09
C LYS A 70 10.87 9.41 -5.96
N VAL A 71 10.66 10.44 -5.14
CA VAL A 71 9.62 10.47 -4.12
C VAL A 71 8.62 11.56 -4.50
N THR A 72 7.35 11.18 -4.56
CA THR A 72 6.22 12.11 -4.70
C THR A 72 5.54 12.22 -3.34
N ILE A 73 5.25 13.45 -2.90
CA ILE A 73 4.46 13.73 -1.70
C ILE A 73 3.21 14.45 -2.16
N GLN A 74 2.05 13.84 -1.93
CA GLN A 74 0.74 14.45 -2.15
C GLN A 74 0.12 14.75 -0.79
N ILE A 75 -0.39 15.98 -0.63
CA ILE A 75 -1.08 16.43 0.57
C ILE A 75 -2.50 16.78 0.16
N ASP A 76 -3.48 16.08 0.74
CA ASP A 76 -4.90 16.35 0.57
C ASP A 76 -5.44 16.80 1.93
N VAL A 77 -5.95 18.04 1.99
CA VAL A 77 -6.54 18.64 3.20
C VAL A 77 -7.89 19.23 2.86
N GLU A 78 -8.82 19.21 3.81
CA GLU A 78 -10.13 19.85 3.63
C GLU A 78 -10.00 21.37 3.82
N GLU A 79 -10.48 22.16 2.84
CA GLU A 79 -10.27 23.63 2.82
C GLU A 79 -10.87 24.38 4.02
N SER A 80 -11.88 23.82 4.69
CA SER A 80 -12.53 24.49 5.83
C SER A 80 -11.64 24.62 7.05
N ASP A 81 -10.58 23.84 7.11
CA ASP A 81 -9.88 23.56 8.37
C ASP A 81 -8.55 24.36 8.48
N LEU A 82 -8.10 24.97 7.38
CA LEU A 82 -6.92 25.86 7.36
C LEU A 82 -7.29 27.29 6.97
N GLU A 83 -6.56 28.26 7.54
CA GLU A 83 -6.70 29.65 7.12
C GLU A 83 -6.24 29.81 5.66
N PRO A 84 -6.98 30.53 4.80
CA PRO A 84 -6.60 30.69 3.40
C PRO A 84 -5.22 31.32 3.24
N GLY A 85 -4.35 30.71 2.44
CA GLY A 85 -2.99 31.19 2.18
C GLY A 85 -2.01 30.07 1.86
N GLU A 86 -0.74 30.43 1.71
CA GLU A 86 0.34 29.45 1.55
C GLU A 86 0.72 28.86 2.91
N HIS A 87 0.82 27.54 2.98
CA HIS A 87 1.30 26.78 4.14
C HIS A 87 2.55 26.00 3.76
N GLY A 88 3.57 26.01 4.61
CA GLY A 88 4.81 25.28 4.39
C GLY A 88 4.65 23.79 4.71
N VAL A 89 5.32 22.93 3.94
CA VAL A 89 5.40 21.48 4.18
C VAL A 89 6.85 21.10 4.40
N HIS A 90 7.12 20.40 5.50
CA HIS A 90 8.45 19.90 5.86
C HIS A 90 8.37 18.43 6.26
N LEU A 91 9.48 17.72 6.12
CA LEU A 91 9.66 16.38 6.66
C LEU A 91 10.48 16.51 7.94
N HIS A 92 9.99 15.95 9.04
CA HIS A 92 10.72 15.93 10.30
C HIS A 92 11.59 14.67 10.40
N ALA A 93 12.70 14.77 11.12
CA ALA A 93 13.64 13.67 11.29
C ALA A 93 13.08 12.51 12.12
N THR A 94 12.10 12.76 12.98
CA THR A 94 11.51 11.76 13.88
C THR A 94 10.01 11.62 13.66
N GLY A 95 9.52 10.40 13.41
CA GLY A 95 8.10 10.11 13.20
C GLY A 95 7.29 10.00 14.50
N ILE A 96 7.32 11.03 15.35
CA ILE A 96 6.52 11.12 16.57
C ILE A 96 5.73 12.43 16.54
N CYS A 97 4.40 12.33 16.41
CA CYS A 97 3.48 13.47 16.37
C CYS A 97 2.78 13.64 17.73
N ASP A 98 3.52 14.05 18.77
CA ASP A 98 2.96 14.25 20.12
C ASP A 98 2.51 15.72 20.31
N PRO A 99 1.21 16.01 20.37
CA PRO A 99 0.71 17.37 20.59
C PRO A 99 0.85 17.84 22.04
N GLU A 100 1.07 16.93 23.00
CA GLU A 100 1.07 17.22 24.44
C GLU A 100 2.45 17.65 24.98
N THR A 101 3.39 17.94 24.09
CA THR A 101 4.71 18.50 24.44
C THR A 101 4.62 19.99 24.80
N ASP A 102 5.68 20.55 25.40
CA ASP A 102 5.71 21.98 25.79
C ASP A 102 5.41 22.91 24.60
N GLU A 103 5.86 22.53 23.40
CA GLU A 103 5.49 23.12 22.11
C GLU A 103 4.93 21.99 21.23
N PRO A 104 3.68 22.09 20.73
CA PRO A 104 3.04 20.99 20.02
C PRO A 104 3.89 20.40 18.89
N PHE A 105 3.97 19.08 18.82
CA PHE A 105 4.72 18.30 17.82
C PHE A 105 6.24 18.48 17.84
N SER A 106 6.81 19.15 18.85
CA SER A 106 8.27 19.29 19.01
C SER A 106 9.01 17.96 19.17
N SER A 107 8.30 16.89 19.56
CA SER A 107 8.79 15.50 19.58
C SER A 107 9.34 15.00 18.24
N ALA A 108 8.92 15.62 17.13
CA ALA A 108 9.33 15.26 15.79
C ALA A 108 10.73 15.78 15.42
N ASN A 109 11.27 16.73 16.20
CA ASN A 109 12.50 17.47 15.90
C ASN A 109 12.38 18.28 14.58
N GLY A 110 13.50 18.81 14.05
CA GLY A 110 13.56 19.47 12.74
C GLY A 110 13.59 18.50 11.57
#